data_AF-X1PVR4-F1
#
_entry.id   AF-X1PVR4-F1
#
_cell.length_a   1.000
_cell.length_b   1.000
_cell.length_c   1.000
_cell.angle_alpha   90.00
_cell.angle_beta   90.00
_cell.angle_gamma   90.00
#
_symmetry.space_group_name_H-M   'P 1'
#
loop_
_entity.id
_entity.type
_entity.pdbx_description
1 polymer ?
#
loop_
_entity_poly.entity_id
_entity_poly.type
_entity_poly.pdbx_seq_one_letter_code
_entity_poly.pdbx_strand_id
1 'polypeptide(L)' 'EKFEELFKYKDKEVYLEITANKFTNKLKEQIAMNKNIIFSFLDKKGARPDITGFIKENYSKDFIVIEMKV' A
#
# COMPACT_ATOMS: atom_id res chain seq x y z
N GLU A 1 -1.38 -12.50 -6.25
CA GLU A 1 -2.20 -12.78 -7.45
C GLU A 1 -3.70 -12.63 -7.17
N LYS A 2 -4.35 -13.44 -6.31
CA LYS A 2 -5.82 -13.33 -6.04
C LYS A 2 -6.35 -11.93 -5.70
N PHE A 3 -5.62 -11.13 -4.90
CA PHE A 3 -6.09 -9.78 -4.55
C PHE A 3 -6.03 -8.81 -5.74
N GLU A 4 -4.98 -8.88 -6.57
CA GLU A 4 -4.88 -8.05 -7.77
C GLU A 4 -5.99 -8.39 -8.77
N GLU A 5 -6.34 -9.67 -8.91
CA GLU A 5 -7.45 -10.13 -9.75
C GLU A 5 -8.80 -9.59 -9.28
N LEU A 6 -9.05 -9.57 -7.96
CA LEU A 6 -10.28 -9.01 -7.38
C LEU A 6 -10.45 -7.52 -7.70
N PHE A 7 -9.36 -6.76 -7.76
CA PHE A 7 -9.42 -5.34 -8.11
C PHE A 7 -9.47 -5.11 -9.62
N LYS A 8 -8.79 -5.93 -10.42
CA LYS A 8 -8.90 -5.89 -11.89
C LYS A 8 -10.32 -6.14 -12.37
N TYR A 9 -11.07 -7.05 -11.72
CA TYR A 9 -12.48 -7.30 -12.02
C TYR A 9 -13.39 -6.07 -11.85
N LYS A 10 -12.92 -5.03 -11.13
CA LYS A 10 -13.65 -3.78 -10.90
C LYS A 10 -13.17 -2.62 -11.77
N ASP A 11 -12.40 -2.89 -12.83
CA ASP A 11 -11.77 -1.87 -13.69
C ASP A 11 -10.93 -0.84 -12.90
N LYS A 12 -10.26 -1.29 -11.84
CA LYS A 12 -9.38 -0.45 -11.02
C LYS A 12 -7.92 -0.70 -11.33
N GLU A 13 -7.16 0.37 -11.59
CA GLU A 13 -5.70 0.33 -11.67
C GLU A 13 -5.14 0.24 -10.25
N VAL A 14 -4.66 -0.94 -9.86
CA VAL A 14 -4.18 -1.23 -8.51
C VAL A 14 -2.73 -1.65 -8.51
N TYR A 15 -1.98 -1.14 -7.54
CA TYR A 15 -0.64 -1.60 -7.20
C TYR A 15 -0.64 -2.14 -5.78
N LEU A 16 -0.14 -3.36 -5.58
CA LEU A 16 0.06 -4.00 -4.27
C LEU A 16 1.51 -4.45 -4.15
N GLU A 17 2.08 -4.36 -2.95
CA GLU A 17 3.39 -4.90 -2.63
C GLU A 17 3.41 -5.50 -1.23
N ILE A 18 4.25 -6.52 -1.02
CA ILE A 18 4.49 -7.09 0.32
C ILE A 18 5.29 -6.06 1.13
N THR A 19 4.73 -5.62 2.25
CA THR A 19 5.30 -4.58 3.12
C THR A 19 5.72 -5.06 4.50
N ALA A 20 5.52 -6.33 4.84
CA ALA A 20 5.90 -6.91 6.14
C ALA A 20 7.37 -6.61 6.53
N ASN A 21 8.26 -6.52 5.53
CA ASN A 21 9.69 -6.31 5.71
C ASN A 21 10.16 -4.88 5.41
N LYS A 22 9.61 -4.21 4.39
CA LYS A 22 9.98 -2.83 4.02
C LYS A 22 8.94 -2.20 3.09
N PHE A 23 8.85 -0.88 3.13
CA PHE A 23 8.13 -0.09 2.13
C PHE A 23 9.05 0.29 0.97
N THR A 24 8.62 0.06 -0.28
CA THR A 24 9.43 0.43 -1.45
C THR A 24 9.35 1.93 -1.75
N ASN A 25 10.28 2.42 -2.57
CA ASN A 25 10.24 3.81 -3.03
C ASN A 25 8.99 4.09 -3.88
N LYS A 26 8.52 3.11 -4.66
CA LYS A 26 7.32 3.27 -5.51
C LYS A 26 6.07 3.57 -4.68
N LEU A 27 5.91 2.89 -3.54
CA LEU A 27 4.83 3.17 -2.58
C LEU A 27 5.02 4.53 -1.89
N LYS A 28 6.25 4.84 -1.45
CA LYS A 28 6.57 6.11 -0.77
C LYS A 28 6.31 7.33 -1.65
N GLU A 29 6.66 7.24 -2.94
CA GLU A 29 6.42 8.28 -3.95
C GLU A 29 4.93 8.57 -4.19
N GLN A 30 4.04 7.65 -3.81
CA GLN A 30 2.60 7.89 -3.93
C GLN A 30 2.02 8.77 -2.82
N ILE A 31 2.76 8.95 -1.73
CA ILE A 31 2.38 9.80 -0.62
C ILE A 31 3.13 11.12 -0.73
N ALA A 32 2.47 12.23 -0.37
CA ALA A 32 3.12 13.54 -0.33
C ALA A 32 4.34 13.52 0.59
N MET A 33 5.43 14.19 0.20
CA MET A 33 6.71 14.12 0.90
C MET A 33 6.63 14.49 2.39
N ASN A 34 5.73 15.41 2.75
CA ASN A 34 5.47 15.82 4.14
C ASN A 34 4.76 14.74 4.99
N LYS A 35 4.23 13.69 4.37
CA LYS A 35 3.57 12.56 5.02
C LYS A 35 4.46 11.31 5.10
N ASN A 36 5.73 11.38 4.67
CA ASN A 36 6.70 10.28 4.80
C ASN A 36 6.96 9.84 6.24
N ILE A 37 6.63 10.69 7.22
CA ILE A 37 6.69 10.36 8.64
C ILE A 37 5.86 9.12 9.01
N ILE A 38 4.80 8.82 8.24
CA ILE A 38 3.93 7.66 8.45
C ILE A 38 4.74 6.36 8.34
N PHE A 39 5.56 6.19 7.30
CA PHE A 39 6.37 4.99 7.13
C PHE A 39 7.36 4.81 8.28
N SER A 40 8.01 5.91 8.68
CA SER A 40 8.94 5.90 9.82
C SER A 40 8.23 5.55 11.13
N PHE A 41 7.00 6.01 11.32
CA PHE A 41 6.20 5.68 12.49
C PHE A 41 5.83 4.19 12.51
N LEU A 42 5.34 3.65 11.39
CA LEU A 42 4.96 2.24 11.28
C LEU A 42 6.16 1.31 11.47
N ASP A 43 7.31 1.64 10.87
CA ASP A 43 8.58 0.92 11.08
C ASP A 43 8.98 0.91 12.56
N LYS A 44 9.01 2.08 13.21
CA LYS A 44 9.39 2.19 14.63
C LYS A 44 8.44 1.46 15.58
N LYS A 45 7.17 1.36 15.23
CA LYS A 45 6.15 0.67 16.02
C LYS A 45 6.12 -0.84 15.77
N GLY A 46 6.87 -1.35 14.79
CA GLY A 46 6.75 -2.74 14.36
C GLY A 46 5.35 -3.07 13.84
N ALA A 47 4.61 -2.06 13.36
CA ALA A 47 3.22 -2.16 12.93
C ALA A 47 3.13 -2.08 11.40
N ARG A 48 4.08 -2.71 10.71
CA ARG A 48 4.06 -2.78 9.26
C ARG A 48 2.97 -3.73 8.80
N PRO A 49 2.13 -3.32 7.84
CA PRO A 49 1.19 -4.25 7.24
C PRO A 49 1.87 -5.35 6.45
N ASP A 50 1.22 -6.50 6.34
CA ASP A 50 1.72 -7.59 5.50
C ASP A 50 1.82 -7.17 4.02
N ILE A 51 0.76 -6.53 3.51
CA ILE A 51 0.69 -6.02 2.14
C ILE A 51 0.09 -4.62 2.17
N THR A 52 0.73 -3.69 1.48
CA THR A 52 0.21 -2.32 1.28
C THR A 52 0.18 -2.00 -0.20
N GLY A 53 -0.76 -1.16 -0.60
CA GLY A 53 -0.83 -0.68 -1.96
C GLY A 53 -1.75 0.52 -2.10
N PHE A 54 -2.10 0.81 -3.34
CA PHE A 54 -3.02 1.90 -3.66
C PHE A 54 -3.83 1.59 -4.91
N ILE A 55 -5.05 2.11 -4.92
CA ILE A 55 -5.89 2.25 -6.11
C ILE A 55 -5.61 3.63 -6.68
N LYS A 56 -5.36 3.71 -7.98
CA LYS A 56 -5.20 4.97 -8.68
C LYS A 56 -6.55 5.40 -9.25
N GLU A 57 -7.02 6.55 -8.81
CA GLU A 57 -8.20 7.23 -9.35
C GLU A 57 -7.75 8.42 -10.19
N ASN A 58 -8.67 9.05 -10.93
CA ASN A 58 -8.34 10.15 -11.84
C ASN A 58 -7.66 11.35 -11.14
N TYR A 59 -7.98 11.61 -9.86
CA TYR A 59 -7.46 12.77 -9.11
C TYR A 59 -7.03 12.44 -7.68
N SER A 60 -7.11 11.16 -7.28
CA SER A 60 -6.79 10.73 -5.92
C SER A 60 -6.18 9.33 -5.93
N LYS A 61 -5.71 8.90 -4.75
CA LYS A 61 -5.26 7.53 -4.52
C LYS A 61 -5.86 7.06 -3.22
N ASP A 62 -6.48 5.89 -3.24
CA ASP A 62 -6.98 5.23 -2.06
C ASP A 62 -5.96 4.17 -1.64
N PHE A 63 -5.43 4.28 -0.42
CA PHE A 63 -4.46 3.32 0.09
C PHE A 63 -5.17 2.10 0.64
N ILE A 64 -4.63 0.93 0.32
CA ILE A 64 -5.14 -0.37 0.78
C ILE A 64 -4.08 -1.00 1.68
N VAL A 65 -4.55 -1.56 2.78
CA VAL A 65 -3.77 -2.39 3.69
C VAL A 65 -4.46 -3.76 3.77
N ILE A 66 -3.69 -4.83 3.64
CA ILE A 66 -4.16 -6.21 3.80
C ILE A 66 -3.31 -6.86 4.88
N GLU A 67 -3.98 -7.34 5.92
CA GLU A 67 -3.38 -8.13 7.00
C GLU A 67 -3.78 -9.59 6.84
N MET A 68 -2.81 -10.49 6.88
CA MET A 68 -3.03 -11.92 6.79
C MET A 68 -3.08 -12.51 8.19
N LYS A 69 -4.22 -13.14 8.53
CA LYS A 69 -4.29 -14.00 9.70
C LYS A 69 -3.86 -15.40 9.30
N VAL A 70 -2.77 -15.87 9.91
CA VAL A 70 -2.31 -17.26 9.84
C VAL A 70 -3.06 -18.08 10.88
#